data_AF-A0A7W0VH98-F1
#
_entry.id   AF-A0A7W0VH98-F1
#
_cell.length_a   1.000
_cell.length_b   1.000
_cell.length_c   1.000
_cell.angle_alpha   90.00
_cell.angle_beta   90.00
_cell.angle_gamma   90.00
#
_symmetry.space_group_name_H-M   'P 1'
#
loop_
_entity.id
_entity.type
_entity.pdbx_description
1 polymer ?
#
loop_
_entity_poly.entity_id
_entity_poly.type
_entity_poly.pdbx_seq_one_letter_code
_entity_poly.pdbx_strand_id
1 'polypeptide(L)'
;MLLTLVPLLLASACSSEERRVPAPTPAALPTLAAATQSDLGREIDDADRRGTWIEVKRRWQGQQLRWSVIRQAVLCKSEDACNVAAFPIMRPALHGWMPVVKFASGEFAKLDAACGTSEQCDFTFEGTLSELNISGEQPTRMTFSDVRIVSTKLASR
;
A
#
# COMPACT_ATOMS: atom_id res chain seq x y z
N MET A 1 -28.66 42.98 71.85
CA MET A 1 -27.37 42.88 72.57
C MET A 1 -26.89 41.45 72.41
N LEU A 2 -25.61 41.25 72.06
CA LEU A 2 -24.89 39.99 71.79
C LEU A 2 -25.25 39.27 70.47
N LEU A 3 -24.33 38.65 69.74
CA LEU A 3 -22.90 38.85 69.43
C LEU A 3 -22.64 37.81 68.32
N THR A 4 -22.01 38.24 67.22
CA THR A 4 -21.15 37.50 66.26
C THR A 4 -21.08 35.96 66.31
N LEU A 5 -21.09 35.31 65.14
CA LEU A 5 -19.89 34.66 64.57
C LEU A 5 -20.12 34.13 63.15
N VAL A 6 -19.26 34.60 62.24
CA VAL A 6 -19.12 34.16 60.83
C VAL A 6 -18.10 33.02 60.79
N PRO A 7 -18.37 31.90 60.11
CA PRO A 7 -17.32 31.03 59.61
C PRO A 7 -17.11 31.27 58.11
N LEU A 8 -15.89 31.72 57.77
CA LEU A 8 -15.33 31.65 56.42
C LEU A 8 -15.27 30.19 55.97
N LEU A 9 -16.03 29.84 54.93
CA LEU A 9 -15.81 28.63 54.16
C LEU A 9 -14.77 28.92 53.08
N LEU A 10 -13.50 28.62 53.40
CA LEU A 10 -12.43 28.47 52.42
C LEU A 10 -12.71 27.18 51.63
N ALA A 11 -13.37 27.32 50.47
CA ALA A 11 -13.40 26.26 49.48
C ALA A 11 -12.00 26.19 48.84
N SER A 12 -11.22 25.21 49.27
CA SER A 12 -9.95 24.81 48.64
C SER A 12 -10.19 24.52 47.16
N ALA A 13 -9.74 25.43 46.29
CA ALA A 13 -9.54 25.13 44.89
C ALA A 13 -8.35 24.17 44.77
N CYS A 14 -8.63 22.86 44.84
CA CYS A 14 -7.71 21.84 44.34
C CYS A 14 -7.73 21.91 42.81
N SER A 15 -7.06 22.91 42.25
CA SER A 15 -6.63 22.87 40.86
C SER A 15 -5.52 21.84 40.77
N SER A 16 -5.90 20.57 40.64
CA SER A 16 -5.00 19.57 40.06
C SER A 16 -4.76 20.01 38.62
N GLU A 17 -3.68 20.76 38.45
CA GLU A 17 -3.11 21.08 37.15
C GLU A 17 -2.63 19.75 36.55
N GLU A 18 -3.56 19.04 35.94
CA GLU A 18 -3.30 17.80 35.22
C GLU A 18 -2.44 18.19 34.03
N ARG A 19 -1.12 18.16 34.27
CA ARG A 19 -0.08 18.31 33.27
C ARG A 19 -0.39 17.27 32.20
N ARG A 20 -1.10 17.69 31.15
CA ARG A 20 -1.35 16.91 29.93
C ARG A 20 0.02 16.58 29.38
N VAL A 21 0.54 15.42 29.74
CA VAL A 21 1.66 14.80 29.05
C VAL A 21 1.17 14.62 27.62
N PRO A 22 1.78 15.28 26.63
CA PRO A 22 1.41 15.06 25.24
C PRO A 22 1.50 13.56 24.99
N ALA A 23 0.40 12.95 24.51
CA ALA A 23 0.44 11.56 24.10
C ALA A 23 1.59 11.40 23.10
N PRO A 24 2.43 10.36 23.24
CA PRO A 24 3.53 10.15 22.31
C PRO A 24 2.96 10.08 20.90
N THR A 25 3.40 10.99 20.03
CA THR A 25 3.02 10.97 18.61
C THR A 25 3.44 9.60 18.05
N PRO A 26 2.52 8.83 17.45
CA PRO A 26 2.87 7.56 16.84
C PRO A 26 4.02 7.76 15.85
N ALA A 27 5.10 7.00 16.00
CA ALA A 27 6.21 7.03 15.07
C ALA A 27 5.69 6.71 13.66
N ALA A 28 6.07 7.52 12.68
CA ALA A 28 5.74 7.26 11.28
C ALA A 28 6.31 5.90 10.87
N LEU A 29 5.52 5.10 10.15
CA LEU A 29 5.99 3.82 9.63
C LEU A 29 7.14 4.06 8.63
N PRO A 30 8.16 3.18 8.60
CA PRO A 30 9.24 3.27 7.62
C PRO A 30 8.69 3.25 6.20
N THR A 31 9.20 4.14 5.35
CA THR A 31 8.85 4.18 3.92
C THR A 31 9.42 2.97 3.19
N LEU A 32 8.64 2.36 2.29
CA LEU A 32 9.03 1.17 1.54
C LEU A 32 9.53 1.46 0.11
N ALA A 33 10.12 2.63 -0.14
CA ALA A 33 10.46 3.08 -1.49
C ALA A 33 11.35 2.12 -2.30
N ALA A 34 12.20 1.32 -1.63
CA ALA A 34 13.06 0.31 -2.26
C ALA A 34 12.49 -1.12 -2.22
N ALA A 35 11.31 -1.32 -1.64
CA ALA A 35 10.72 -2.64 -1.48
C ALA A 35 10.12 -3.16 -2.79
N THR A 36 10.37 -4.42 -3.09
CA THR A 36 9.95 -5.10 -4.31
C THR A 36 8.71 -5.98 -4.09
N GLN A 37 8.08 -6.44 -5.18
CA GLN A 37 7.01 -7.43 -5.07
C GLN A 37 7.45 -8.73 -4.36
N SER A 38 8.73 -9.10 -4.44
CA SER A 38 9.28 -10.28 -3.76
C SER A 38 9.36 -10.09 -2.24
N ASP A 39 9.60 -8.86 -1.77
CA ASP A 39 9.62 -8.55 -0.35
C ASP A 39 8.21 -8.65 0.24
N LEU A 40 7.20 -8.17 -0.49
CA LEU A 40 5.80 -8.39 -0.12
C LEU A 40 5.44 -9.88 -0.13
N GLY A 41 5.91 -10.63 -1.14
CA GLY A 41 5.72 -12.09 -1.23
C GLY A 41 6.17 -12.79 0.03
N ARG A 42 7.42 -12.52 0.44
CA ARG A 42 7.99 -13.08 1.66
C ARG A 42 7.19 -12.70 2.91
N GLU A 43 6.77 -11.44 3.04
CA GLU A 43 5.99 -11.00 4.20
C GLU A 43 4.59 -11.64 4.25
N ILE A 44 3.95 -11.90 3.10
CA ILE A 44 2.68 -12.61 3.03
C ILE A 44 2.86 -14.09 3.40
N ASP A 45 3.88 -14.77 2.86
CA ASP A 45 4.17 -16.18 3.21
C ASP A 45 4.46 -16.33 4.72
N ASP A 46 5.13 -15.34 5.30
CA ASP A 46 5.37 -15.23 6.73
C ASP A 46 4.08 -15.00 7.53
N ALA A 47 3.19 -14.16 7.03
CA ALA A 47 1.90 -13.87 7.65
C ALA A 47 0.96 -15.08 7.60
N ASP A 48 0.99 -15.87 6.52
CA ASP A 48 0.22 -17.11 6.41
C ASP A 48 0.57 -18.11 7.52
N ARG A 49 1.85 -18.16 7.91
CA ARG A 49 2.32 -19.03 9.00
C ARG A 49 2.00 -18.50 10.40
N ARG A 50 1.98 -17.17 10.57
CA ARG A 50 1.89 -16.52 11.90
C ARG A 50 0.53 -15.93 12.22
N GLY A 51 -0.36 -15.84 11.25
CA GLY A 51 -1.65 -15.18 11.39
C GLY A 51 -1.59 -13.64 11.38
N THR A 52 -0.55 -13.05 10.80
CA THR A 52 -0.23 -11.61 10.94
C THR A 52 -0.53 -10.79 9.67
N TRP A 53 -1.64 -11.08 8.99
CA TRP A 53 -2.00 -10.39 7.73
C TRP A 53 -2.31 -8.91 7.92
N ILE A 54 -2.89 -8.54 9.08
CA ILE A 54 -3.28 -7.15 9.37
C ILE A 54 -2.03 -6.25 9.45
N GLU A 55 -0.94 -6.76 10.02
CA GLU A 55 0.32 -6.05 10.15
C GLU A 55 0.94 -5.78 8.78
N VAL A 56 0.95 -6.78 7.90
CA VAL A 56 1.43 -6.64 6.52
C VAL A 56 0.56 -5.62 5.78
N LYS A 57 -0.77 -5.75 5.86
CA LYS A 57 -1.69 -4.79 5.23
C LYS A 57 -1.44 -3.35 5.70
N ARG A 58 -1.33 -3.13 7.01
CA ARG A 58 -1.08 -1.81 7.60
C ARG A 58 0.26 -1.22 7.17
N ARG A 59 1.29 -2.06 7.02
CA ARG A 59 2.63 -1.62 6.62
C ARG A 59 2.69 -1.23 5.14
N TRP A 60 2.05 -2.00 4.27
CA TRP A 60 2.19 -1.89 2.82
C TRP A 60 1.14 -0.99 2.15
N GLN A 61 -0.10 -1.00 2.63
CA GLN A 61 -1.14 -0.19 2.01
C GLN A 61 -0.87 1.30 2.20
N GLY A 62 -1.02 2.08 1.13
CA GLY A 62 -0.72 3.51 1.07
C GLY A 62 0.75 3.83 0.78
N GLN A 63 1.63 2.84 0.66
CA GLN A 63 3.03 3.07 0.30
C GLN A 63 3.18 3.40 -1.18
N GLN A 64 4.05 4.35 -1.49
CA GLN A 64 4.54 4.57 -2.85
C GLN A 64 5.65 3.56 -3.15
N LEU A 65 5.48 2.78 -4.21
CA LEU A 65 6.36 1.68 -4.58
C LEU A 65 6.77 1.79 -6.03
N ARG A 66 7.96 1.26 -6.33
CA ARG A 66 8.47 1.13 -7.69
C ARG A 66 8.64 -0.33 -8.06
N TRP A 67 7.76 -0.86 -8.90
CA TRP A 67 7.74 -2.29 -9.25
C TRP A 67 7.95 -2.52 -10.73
N SER A 68 8.66 -3.61 -11.05
CA SER A 68 8.77 -4.15 -12.41
C SER A 68 7.78 -5.29 -12.59
N VAL A 69 6.92 -5.16 -13.59
CA VAL A 69 5.79 -6.05 -13.85
C VAL A 69 5.69 -6.39 -15.33
N ILE A 70 4.85 -7.37 -15.64
CA ILE A 70 4.63 -7.85 -16.99
C ILE A 70 3.24 -7.46 -17.43
N ARG A 71 3.14 -6.69 -18.52
CA ARG A 71 1.89 -6.44 -19.23
C ARG A 71 1.60 -7.59 -20.17
N GLN A 72 0.37 -8.10 -20.11
CA GLN A 72 -0.18 -8.98 -21.15
C GLN A 72 -1.29 -8.25 -21.88
N ALA A 73 -1.29 -8.31 -23.21
CA ALA A 73 -2.27 -7.61 -24.05
C ALA A 73 -3.71 -7.96 -23.69
N VAL A 74 -3.97 -9.24 -23.40
CA VAL A 74 -5.32 -9.70 -23.05
C VAL A 74 -5.80 -9.23 -21.67
N LEU A 75 -4.89 -8.88 -20.75
CA LEU A 75 -5.19 -8.45 -19.37
C LEU A 75 -5.18 -6.93 -19.18
N CYS A 76 -4.59 -6.21 -20.13
CA CYS A 76 -4.41 -4.76 -20.08
C CYS A 76 -4.70 -4.14 -21.46
N LYS A 77 -6.01 -3.98 -21.71
CA LYS A 77 -6.57 -3.49 -22.97
C LYS A 77 -6.95 -2.01 -22.95
N SER A 78 -7.18 -1.45 -21.76
CA SER A 78 -7.56 -0.06 -21.59
C SER A 78 -7.06 0.50 -20.26
N GLU A 79 -7.07 1.82 -20.14
CA GLU A 79 -6.70 2.56 -18.92
C GLU A 79 -7.55 2.16 -17.71
N ASP A 80 -8.85 1.95 -17.91
CA ASP A 80 -9.79 1.57 -16.84
C ASP A 80 -9.72 0.09 -16.43
N ALA A 81 -9.07 -0.75 -17.27
CA ALA A 81 -9.03 -2.19 -17.10
C ALA A 81 -7.65 -2.74 -17.46
N CYS A 82 -6.67 -2.48 -16.58
CA CYS A 82 -5.33 -3.01 -16.70
C CYS A 82 -4.95 -3.86 -15.49
N ASN A 83 -4.80 -5.17 -15.72
CA ASN A 83 -4.16 -6.10 -14.81
C ASN A 83 -2.77 -6.44 -15.35
N VAL A 84 -1.79 -6.50 -14.45
CA VAL A 84 -0.41 -6.88 -14.76
C VAL A 84 -0.05 -8.16 -14.04
N ALA A 85 0.98 -8.86 -14.47
CA ALA A 85 1.55 -9.95 -13.69
C ALA A 85 2.74 -9.42 -12.88
N ALA A 86 2.69 -9.55 -11.55
CA ALA A 86 3.78 -9.12 -10.67
C ALA A 86 5.04 -10.00 -10.80
N PHE A 87 4.85 -11.24 -11.27
CA PHE A 87 5.91 -12.24 -11.47
C PHE A 87 5.77 -12.89 -12.85
N PRO A 88 6.86 -13.48 -13.39
CA PRO A 88 6.80 -14.30 -14.60
C PRO A 88 5.74 -15.41 -14.50
N ILE A 89 4.96 -15.58 -15.57
CA ILE A 89 4.00 -16.68 -15.66
C ILE A 89 4.74 -17.94 -16.11
N MET A 90 5.07 -18.79 -15.15
CA MET A 90 5.77 -20.05 -15.36
C MET A 90 5.16 -21.18 -14.52
N ARG A 91 5.59 -22.42 -14.75
CA ARG A 91 5.18 -23.60 -13.98
C ARG A 91 6.40 -24.22 -13.27
N PRO A 92 6.38 -24.37 -11.93
CA PRO A 92 5.37 -23.85 -11.00
C PRO A 92 5.38 -22.31 -10.94
N ALA A 93 4.22 -21.70 -10.67
CA ALA A 93 4.16 -20.25 -10.52
C ALA A 93 4.79 -19.83 -9.17
N LEU A 94 5.53 -18.72 -9.16
CA LEU A 94 6.06 -18.13 -7.92
C LEU A 94 4.88 -17.60 -7.07
N HIS A 95 4.11 -16.67 -7.63
CA HIS A 95 2.84 -16.24 -7.07
C HIS A 95 1.84 -15.94 -8.21
N GLY A 96 0.56 -16.22 -7.97
CA GLY A 96 -0.53 -15.99 -8.94
C GLY A 96 -1.11 -14.58 -8.92
N TRP A 97 -0.32 -13.56 -8.55
CA TRP A 97 -0.83 -12.21 -8.31
C TRP A 97 -1.06 -11.44 -9.60
N MET A 98 -2.23 -10.82 -9.69
CA MET A 98 -2.60 -9.92 -10.78
C MET A 98 -2.99 -8.54 -10.22
N PRO A 99 -2.02 -7.65 -9.98
CA PRO A 99 -2.32 -6.28 -9.56
C PRO A 99 -3.18 -5.55 -10.60
N VAL A 100 -4.19 -4.83 -10.12
CA VAL A 100 -4.89 -3.82 -10.90
C VAL A 100 -4.05 -2.54 -10.89
N VAL A 101 -3.86 -1.93 -12.05
CA VAL A 101 -3.08 -0.70 -12.22
C VAL A 101 -3.99 0.41 -12.73
N LYS A 102 -4.15 1.46 -11.93
CA LYS A 102 -4.86 2.68 -12.32
C LYS A 102 -3.83 3.75 -12.65
N PHE A 103 -3.72 4.05 -13.94
CA PHE A 103 -2.73 5.00 -14.46
C PHE A 103 -3.06 6.44 -14.07
N ALA A 104 -2.01 7.24 -13.89
CA ALA A 104 -2.17 8.69 -13.95
C ALA A 104 -2.47 9.11 -15.40
N SER A 105 -3.13 10.26 -15.56
CA SER A 105 -3.58 10.76 -16.86
C SER A 105 -2.48 10.68 -17.93
N GLY A 106 -2.77 9.97 -19.02
CA GLY A 106 -1.90 9.84 -20.19
C GLY A 106 -0.76 8.82 -20.05
N GLU A 107 -0.58 8.18 -18.89
CA GLU A 107 0.45 7.16 -18.70
C GLU A 107 0.12 5.84 -19.40
N PHE A 108 -1.18 5.49 -19.52
CA PHE A 108 -1.60 4.33 -20.31
C PHE A 108 -1.21 4.47 -21.78
N ALA A 109 -1.42 5.65 -22.38
CA ALA A 109 -1.05 5.91 -23.77
C ALA A 109 0.46 5.77 -24.01
N LYS A 110 1.30 6.15 -23.03
CA LYS A 110 2.75 5.93 -23.10
C LYS A 110 3.09 4.44 -23.08
N LEU A 111 2.45 3.68 -22.20
CA LEU A 111 2.64 2.22 -22.12
C LEU A 111 2.20 1.55 -23.43
N ASP A 112 1.02 1.89 -23.95
CA ASP A 112 0.47 1.31 -25.17
C ASP A 112 1.37 1.59 -26.38
N ALA A 113 1.83 2.83 -26.54
CA ALA A 113 2.78 3.21 -27.59
C ALA A 113 4.12 2.48 -27.47
N ALA A 114 4.64 2.29 -26.24
CA ALA A 114 5.93 1.64 -26.01
C ALA A 114 5.88 0.12 -26.22
N CYS A 115 4.79 -0.53 -25.82
CA CYS A 115 4.61 -1.97 -25.98
C CYS A 115 4.13 -2.37 -27.38
N GLY A 116 3.45 -1.45 -28.09
CA GLY A 116 2.93 -1.64 -29.43
C GLY A 116 2.02 -2.87 -29.53
N THR A 117 2.18 -3.65 -30.60
CA THR A 117 1.41 -4.88 -30.85
C THR A 117 1.97 -6.11 -30.14
N SER A 118 2.87 -5.94 -29.16
CA SER A 118 3.46 -7.08 -28.45
C SER A 118 2.47 -7.68 -27.47
N GLU A 119 2.28 -9.01 -27.54
CA GLU A 119 1.43 -9.74 -26.59
C GLU A 119 1.92 -9.60 -25.14
N GLN A 120 3.24 -9.50 -24.97
CA GLN A 120 3.90 -9.31 -23.69
C GLN A 120 4.91 -8.17 -23.73
N CYS A 121 4.98 -7.39 -22.65
CA CYS A 121 5.86 -6.26 -22.49
C CYS A 121 6.20 -6.07 -21.01
N ASP A 122 7.47 -5.96 -20.67
CA ASP A 122 7.89 -5.71 -19.30
C ASP A 122 7.92 -4.19 -19.07
N PHE A 123 7.48 -3.73 -17.92
CA PHE A 123 7.60 -2.32 -17.58
C PHE A 123 7.80 -2.11 -16.08
N THR A 124 8.45 -1.00 -15.75
CA THR A 124 8.62 -0.52 -14.39
C THR A 124 7.75 0.70 -14.20
N PHE A 125 7.03 0.75 -13.09
CA PHE A 125 6.20 1.88 -12.72
C PHE A 125 6.49 2.36 -11.31
N GLU A 126 6.10 3.60 -11.03
CA GLU A 126 5.96 4.15 -9.68
C GLU A 126 4.48 4.43 -9.41
N GLY A 127 3.97 4.04 -8.25
CA GLY A 127 2.57 4.21 -7.89
C GLY A 127 2.28 3.91 -6.43
N THR A 128 1.08 4.24 -5.98
CA THR A 128 0.65 4.01 -4.59
C THR A 128 -0.09 2.68 -4.49
N LEU A 129 0.31 1.80 -3.57
CA LEU A 129 -0.46 0.58 -3.25
C LEU A 129 -1.73 0.96 -2.48
N SER A 130 -2.75 1.41 -3.21
CA SER A 130 -4.00 1.96 -2.64
C SER A 130 -4.84 0.91 -1.91
N GLU A 131 -4.77 -0.34 -2.33
CA GLU A 131 -5.54 -1.44 -1.76
C GLU A 131 -4.69 -2.71 -1.71
N LEU A 132 -4.66 -3.36 -0.54
CA LEU A 132 -4.09 -4.69 -0.35
C LEU A 132 -5.07 -5.55 0.43
N ASN A 133 -5.59 -6.59 -0.22
CA ASN A 133 -6.44 -7.61 0.41
C ASN A 133 -5.70 -8.94 0.40
N ILE A 134 -5.32 -9.37 1.60
CA ILE A 134 -4.57 -10.59 1.89
C ILE A 134 -5.28 -11.34 3.01
N SER A 135 -5.39 -12.65 2.85
CA SER A 135 -6.02 -13.56 3.81
C SER A 135 -5.64 -15.00 3.46
N GLY A 136 -5.79 -15.93 4.39
CA GLY A 136 -5.62 -17.36 4.12
C GLY A 136 -6.77 -17.99 3.32
N GLU A 137 -7.89 -17.27 3.10
CA GLU A 137 -9.10 -17.84 2.48
C GLU A 137 -9.32 -17.40 1.03
N GLN A 138 -8.86 -16.19 0.68
CA GLN A 138 -9.10 -15.57 -0.63
C GLN A 138 -7.79 -15.28 -1.34
N PRO A 139 -7.76 -15.34 -2.69
CA PRO A 139 -6.60 -14.93 -3.47
C PRO A 139 -6.19 -13.49 -3.14
N THR A 140 -4.89 -13.26 -3.05
CA THR A 140 -4.35 -11.91 -2.85
C THR A 140 -4.81 -10.98 -3.96
N ARG A 141 -5.44 -9.86 -3.59
CA ARG A 141 -5.85 -8.79 -4.51
C ARG A 141 -5.14 -7.50 -4.13
N MET A 142 -4.63 -6.79 -5.13
CA MET A 142 -3.97 -5.50 -4.92
C MET A 142 -4.27 -4.52 -6.04
N THR A 143 -4.33 -3.24 -5.67
CA THR A 143 -4.61 -2.14 -6.60
C THR A 143 -3.57 -1.04 -6.41
N PHE A 144 -2.91 -0.65 -7.51
CA PHE A 144 -2.06 0.52 -7.56
C PHE A 144 -2.82 1.72 -8.14
N SER A 145 -2.65 2.89 -7.53
CA SER A 145 -3.19 4.16 -8.02
C SER A 145 -2.07 5.12 -8.40
N ASP A 146 -2.44 6.13 -9.20
CA ASP A 146 -1.56 7.22 -9.62
C ASP A 146 -0.31 6.72 -10.35
N VAL A 147 -0.47 5.62 -11.10
CA VAL A 147 0.66 4.89 -11.68
C VAL A 147 1.30 5.68 -12.81
N ARG A 148 2.61 5.87 -12.70
CA ARG A 148 3.47 6.51 -13.71
C ARG A 148 4.47 5.52 -14.26
N ILE A 149 4.60 5.47 -15.57
CA ILE A 149 5.56 4.59 -16.24
C ILE A 149 6.96 5.18 -16.09
N VAL A 150 7.89 4.39 -15.57
CA VAL A 150 9.29 4.78 -15.45
C VAL A 150 10.13 4.27 -16.61
N SER A 151 9.93 3.01 -17.00
CA SER A 151 10.65 2.39 -18.10
C SER A 151 9.88 1.24 -18.70
N THR A 152 10.06 0.98 -19.99
CA THR A 152 9.47 -0.16 -20.71
C THR A 152 10.58 -0.95 -21.38
N LYS A 153 10.42 -2.27 -21.41
CA LYS A 153 11.31 -3.20 -22.11
C LYS A 153 10.45 -4.23 -22.84
N LEU A 154 10.63 -4.34 -24.15
CA LEU A 154 9.98 -5.41 -24.91
C LEU A 154 10.50 -6.75 -24.43
N ALA A 155 9.60 -7.71 -24.21
CA ALA A 155 10.00 -9.07 -23.84
C ALA A 155 10.88 -9.63 -24.95
N SER A 156 12.07 -10.12 -24.58
CA SER A 156 12.97 -10.80 -25.52
C SER A 156 12.30 -12.12 -25.93
N ARG A 157 12.04 -12.28 -27.24
CA ARG A 157 11.49 -13.51 -27.81
C ARG A 157 12.48 -14.65 -27.73
#